data_AF-A0A9D6VAL9-F1
#
_entry.id   AF-A0A9D6VAL9-F1
#
_cell.length_a   1.000
_cell.length_b   1.000
_cell.length_c   1.000
_cell.angle_alpha   90.00
_cell.angle_beta   90.00
_cell.angle_gamma   90.00
#
_symmetry.space_group_name_H-M   'P 1'
#
loop_
_entity.id
_entity.type
_entity.pdbx_description
1 polymer ?
#
loop_
_entity_poly.entity_id
_entity_poly.type
_entity_poly.pdbx_seq_one_letter_code
_entity_poly.pdbx_strand_id
1 'polypeptide(L)'
;MDFDIAIKKSLKLLLEECSNVDAGLRVLSNVLPWEEITAGFSIFNPTDKAKLFLSTVSGYLLNTLRLDVQQWWIDQNALECAARFSKKNGFVHKNIFKTLPQYAVIPTGSYDSKIAQLKAAI
;
A
#
# COMPACT_ATOMS: atom_id res chain seq x y z
N MET A 1 5.45 -4.69 -1.21
CA MET A 1 5.40 -5.29 0.14
C MET A 1 6.67 -4.89 0.82
N ASP A 2 6.57 -4.34 2.03
CA ASP A 2 7.74 -3.96 2.81
C ASP A 2 8.54 -5.19 3.25
N PHE A 3 9.84 -4.99 3.46
CA PHE A 3 10.75 -6.05 3.90
C PHE A 3 10.46 -6.52 5.32
N ASP A 4 9.85 -5.69 6.17
CA ASP A 4 9.56 -6.01 7.57
C ASP A 4 8.21 -6.72 7.77
N ILE A 5 7.60 -7.25 6.71
CA ILE A 5 6.35 -8.02 6.76
C ILE A 5 6.60 -9.50 7.04
N ALA A 6 5.80 -10.06 7.95
CA ALA A 6 5.75 -11.51 8.20
C ALA A 6 4.52 -12.13 7.54
N ILE A 7 4.73 -13.08 6.62
CA ILE A 7 3.66 -13.85 5.99
C ILE A 7 3.30 -15.05 6.88
N LYS A 8 2.04 -15.12 7.30
CA LYS A 8 1.50 -16.19 8.16
C LYS A 8 0.86 -17.33 7.37
N LYS A 9 0.27 -17.01 6.20
CA LYS A 9 -0.49 -17.94 5.37
C LYS A 9 -0.28 -17.63 3.89
N SER A 10 -0.61 -18.58 3.03
CA SER A 10 -0.61 -18.36 1.57
C SER A 10 -1.45 -17.16 1.18
N LEU A 11 -0.89 -16.25 0.38
CA LEU A 11 -1.57 -15.06 -0.14
C LEU A 11 -2.52 -15.37 -1.31
N LYS A 12 -2.63 -16.63 -1.75
CA LYS A 12 -3.40 -17.03 -2.95
C LYS A 12 -4.84 -16.50 -2.92
N LEU A 13 -5.57 -16.72 -1.84
CA LEU A 13 -6.96 -16.26 -1.70
C LEU A 13 -7.06 -14.73 -1.73
N LEU A 14 -6.11 -14.02 -1.12
CA LEU A 14 -6.08 -12.56 -1.15
C LEU A 14 -5.84 -12.02 -2.58
N LEU A 15 -5.00 -12.69 -3.36
CA LEU A 15 -4.77 -12.36 -4.77
C LEU A 15 -6.01 -12.64 -5.63
N GLU A 16 -6.66 -13.80 -5.45
CA GLU A 16 -7.92 -14.14 -6.12
C GLU A 16 -9.03 -13.13 -5.80
N GLU A 17 -9.13 -12.71 -4.54
CA GLU A 17 -10.04 -11.67 -4.07
C GLU A 17 -9.84 -10.29 -4.71
N CYS A 18 -8.63 -10.03 -5.22
CA CYS A 18 -8.27 -8.78 -5.89
C CYS A 18 -8.28 -8.92 -7.41
N SER A 19 -8.49 -10.10 -7.97
CA SER A 19 -8.33 -10.37 -9.42
C SER A 19 -9.19 -9.51 -10.35
N ASN A 20 -10.36 -9.06 -9.88
CA ASN A 20 -11.33 -8.28 -10.67
C ASN A 20 -11.23 -6.75 -10.47
N VAL A 21 -10.20 -6.26 -9.81
CA VAL A 21 -9.95 -4.82 -9.60
C VAL A 21 -8.59 -4.41 -10.16
N ASP A 22 -8.30 -3.11 -10.25
CA ASP A 22 -7.00 -2.64 -10.72
C ASP A 22 -5.92 -2.81 -9.63
N ALA A 23 -6.30 -2.62 -8.36
CA ALA A 23 -5.39 -2.78 -7.23
C ALA A 23 -6.06 -3.25 -5.92
N GLY A 24 -5.30 -3.93 -5.08
CA GLY A 24 -5.60 -4.10 -3.66
C GLY A 24 -4.77 -3.12 -2.85
N LEU A 25 -5.41 -2.12 -2.24
CA LEU A 25 -4.74 -1.07 -1.46
C LEU A 25 -5.21 -1.11 -0.01
N ARG A 26 -4.32 -0.78 0.93
CA ARG A 26 -4.68 -0.62 2.34
C ARG A 26 -5.20 0.80 2.55
N VAL A 27 -6.51 0.93 2.70
CA VAL A 27 -7.20 2.22 2.86
C VAL A 27 -7.75 2.34 4.29
N LEU A 28 -7.27 3.32 5.04
CA LEU A 28 -7.73 3.69 6.36
C LEU A 28 -9.00 4.57 6.28
N SER A 29 -9.72 4.70 7.38
CA SER A 29 -10.90 5.55 7.48
C SER A 29 -10.79 6.41 8.74
N ASN A 30 -11.38 7.60 8.73
CA ASN A 30 -11.31 8.57 9.84
C ASN A 30 -9.87 9.03 10.18
N VAL A 31 -9.02 9.17 9.17
CA VAL A 31 -7.64 9.68 9.29
C VAL A 31 -7.45 10.92 8.43
N LEU A 32 -6.29 11.56 8.52
CA LEU A 32 -6.01 12.71 7.67
C LEU A 32 -5.86 12.28 6.20
N PRO A 33 -6.18 13.14 5.22
CA PRO A 33 -6.22 12.75 3.81
C PRO A 33 -4.89 12.31 3.18
N TRP A 34 -3.76 12.43 3.89
CA TRP A 34 -2.44 11.94 3.46
C TRP A 34 -2.03 10.63 4.16
N GLU A 35 -2.87 10.15 5.08
CA GLU A 35 -2.73 8.90 5.82
C GLU A 35 -3.72 7.84 5.33
N GLU A 36 -4.58 8.18 4.37
CA GLU A 36 -5.70 7.35 3.95
C GLU A 36 -5.21 6.06 3.28
N ILE A 37 -4.20 6.13 2.42
CA ILE A 37 -3.56 4.99 1.77
C ILE A 37 -2.23 4.72 2.47
N THR A 38 -1.91 3.44 2.72
CA THR A 38 -0.63 3.04 3.33
C THR A 38 0.20 2.18 2.36
N ALA A 39 1.50 2.48 2.22
CA ALA A 39 2.36 1.90 1.17
C ALA A 39 2.90 0.49 1.47
N GLY A 40 2.83 0.03 2.73
CA GLY A 40 3.57 -1.17 3.12
C GLY A 40 3.12 -2.48 2.49
N PHE A 41 1.89 -2.54 1.97
CA PHE A 41 1.43 -3.66 1.16
C PHE A 41 0.41 -3.19 0.14
N SER A 42 0.61 -3.57 -1.11
CA SER A 42 -0.29 -3.28 -2.21
C SER A 42 -0.20 -4.39 -3.25
N ILE A 43 -1.31 -4.65 -3.92
CA ILE A 43 -1.42 -5.59 -5.05
C ILE A 43 -1.80 -4.76 -6.26
N PHE A 44 -1.08 -4.92 -7.38
CA PHE A 44 -1.42 -4.27 -8.64
C PHE A 44 -1.63 -5.34 -9.70
N ASN A 45 -2.82 -5.38 -10.29
CA ASN A 45 -3.09 -6.27 -11.41
C ASN A 45 -2.58 -5.64 -12.72
N PRO A 46 -2.26 -6.43 -13.74
CA PRO A 46 -1.68 -5.93 -14.98
C PRO A 46 -2.70 -5.24 -15.91
N THR A 47 -3.63 -4.46 -15.37
CA THR A 47 -4.59 -3.66 -16.15
C THR A 47 -3.98 -2.36 -16.64
N ASP A 48 -4.50 -1.78 -17.72
CA ASP A 48 -3.97 -0.51 -18.24
C ASP A 48 -4.18 0.66 -17.26
N LYS A 49 -5.25 0.59 -16.45
CA LYS A 49 -5.49 1.57 -15.38
C LYS A 49 -4.50 1.44 -14.25
N ALA A 50 -4.13 0.23 -13.85
CA ALA A 50 -3.08 0.01 -12.84
C ALA A 50 -1.71 0.47 -13.36
N LYS A 51 -1.39 0.23 -14.63
CA LYS A 51 -0.17 0.76 -15.26
C LYS A 51 -0.15 2.29 -15.24
N LEU A 52 -1.26 2.93 -15.60
CA LEU A 52 -1.39 4.39 -15.56
C LEU A 52 -1.27 4.94 -14.13
N PHE A 53 -1.87 4.27 -13.15
CA PHE A 53 -1.72 4.59 -11.73
C PHE A 53 -0.24 4.55 -11.32
N LEU A 54 0.45 3.44 -11.61
CA LEU A 54 1.88 3.27 -11.29
C LEU A 54 2.79 4.25 -12.04
N SER A 55 2.44 4.60 -13.29
CA SER A 55 3.12 5.66 -14.03
C SER A 55 2.98 7.02 -13.34
N THR A 56 1.85 7.28 -12.70
CA THR A 56 1.62 8.51 -11.93
C THR A 56 2.44 8.52 -10.65
N VAL A 57 2.51 7.38 -9.94
CA VAL A 57 3.40 7.19 -8.79
C VAL A 57 4.85 7.47 -9.18
N SER A 58 5.33 6.83 -10.25
CA SER A 58 6.70 7.03 -10.76
C SER A 58 6.95 8.48 -11.15
N GLY A 59 6.02 9.10 -11.88
CA GLY A 59 6.12 10.51 -12.26
C GLY A 59 6.21 11.44 -11.06
N TYR A 60 5.42 11.20 -10.01
CA TYR A 60 5.51 11.97 -8.76
C TYR A 60 6.90 11.82 -8.12
N LEU A 61 7.34 10.58 -7.89
CA LEU A 61 8.64 10.29 -7.27
C LEU A 61 9.80 10.95 -8.01
N LEU A 62 9.83 10.85 -9.34
CA LEU A 62 10.89 11.45 -10.17
C LEU A 62 10.94 12.99 -10.08
N ASN A 63 9.82 13.65 -9.80
CA ASN A 63 9.74 15.11 -9.75
C ASN A 63 9.81 15.70 -8.34
N THR A 64 9.54 14.91 -7.29
CA THR A 64 9.49 15.40 -5.91
C THR A 64 10.57 14.83 -4.99
N LEU A 65 11.24 13.76 -5.40
CA LEU A 65 12.32 13.17 -4.61
C LEU A 65 13.54 14.11 -4.62
N ARG A 66 14.06 14.39 -3.44
CA ARG A 66 15.20 15.25 -3.18
C ARG A 66 16.21 14.49 -2.35
N LEU A 67 17.45 14.40 -2.84
CA LEU A 67 18.50 13.61 -2.20
C LEU A 67 19.24 14.38 -1.09
N ASP A 68 19.02 15.70 -1.01
CA ASP A 68 19.69 16.62 -0.10
C ASP A 68 18.92 16.86 1.21
N VAL A 69 17.70 16.33 1.33
CA VAL A 69 16.85 16.52 2.51
C VAL A 69 16.24 15.21 2.97
N GLN A 70 16.02 15.10 4.28
CA GLN A 70 15.26 13.98 4.83
C GLN A 70 13.79 14.11 4.41
N GLN A 71 13.25 13.05 3.81
CA GLN A 71 11.85 12.99 3.39
C GLN A 71 11.18 11.78 4.03
N TRP A 72 9.97 12.00 4.55
CA TRP A 72 9.17 10.97 5.23
C TRP A 72 7.99 10.57 4.36
N TRP A 73 7.62 9.28 4.40
CA TRP A 73 6.42 8.72 3.75
C TRP A 73 6.34 8.99 2.23
N ILE A 74 7.48 8.97 1.56
CA ILE A 74 7.61 9.35 0.14
C ILE A 74 6.73 8.48 -0.75
N ASP A 75 6.78 7.17 -0.54
CA ASP A 75 5.99 6.16 -1.25
C ASP A 75 4.49 6.30 -0.97
N GLN A 76 4.12 6.53 0.30
CA GLN A 76 2.74 6.76 0.70
C GLN A 76 2.16 8.02 0.03
N ASN A 77 2.91 9.12 0.05
CA ASN A 77 2.53 10.37 -0.60
C ASN A 77 2.37 10.19 -2.12
N ALA A 78 3.23 9.38 -2.74
CA ALA A 78 3.14 9.08 -4.17
C ALA A 78 1.88 8.26 -4.51
N LEU A 79 1.52 7.29 -3.67
CA LEU A 79 0.28 6.51 -3.82
C LEU A 79 -0.97 7.37 -3.65
N GLU A 80 -0.98 8.25 -2.65
CA GLU A 80 -2.05 9.22 -2.40
C GLU A 80 -2.26 10.15 -3.61
N CYS A 81 -1.16 10.69 -4.13
CA CYS A 81 -1.15 11.50 -5.34
C CYS A 81 -1.80 10.73 -6.51
N ALA A 82 -1.31 9.52 -6.79
CA ALA A 82 -1.82 8.68 -7.87
C ALA A 82 -3.31 8.35 -7.69
N ALA A 83 -3.78 8.05 -6.48
CA ALA A 83 -5.18 7.78 -6.20
C ALA A 83 -6.08 8.98 -6.48
N ARG A 84 -5.66 10.18 -6.09
CA ARG A 84 -6.39 11.43 -6.35
C ARG A 84 -6.55 11.71 -7.84
N PHE A 85 -5.52 11.47 -8.65
CA PHE A 85 -5.60 11.65 -10.10
C PHE A 85 -6.37 10.52 -10.80
N SER A 86 -6.24 9.28 -10.31
CA SER A 86 -6.82 8.11 -10.95
C SER A 86 -8.32 7.94 -10.69
N LYS A 87 -8.87 8.58 -9.65
CA LYS A 87 -10.31 8.60 -9.37
C LYS A 87 -11.14 9.10 -10.55
N LYS A 88 -10.58 10.00 -11.38
CA LYS A 88 -11.22 10.52 -12.60
C LYS A 88 -11.17 9.56 -13.79
N ASN A 89 -10.27 8.58 -13.77
CA ASN A 89 -10.02 7.64 -14.88
C ASN A 89 -10.68 6.27 -14.66
N GLY A 90 -11.58 6.16 -13.68
CA GLY A 90 -12.29 4.93 -13.36
C GLY A 90 -11.39 3.81 -12.83
N PHE A 91 -10.29 4.16 -12.14
CA PHE A 91 -9.46 3.22 -11.39
C PHE A 91 -10.25 2.61 -10.23
N VAL A 92 -10.29 1.28 -10.18
CA VAL A 92 -11.03 0.50 -9.20
C VAL A 92 -10.03 -0.19 -8.27
N HIS A 93 -10.13 0.06 -6.97
CA HIS A 93 -9.34 -0.67 -5.98
C HIS A 93 -10.22 -1.37 -4.96
N LYS A 94 -9.69 -2.44 -4.38
CA LYS A 94 -10.25 -3.12 -3.21
C LYS A 94 -9.50 -2.73 -1.96
N ASN A 95 -10.22 -2.34 -0.92
CA ASN A 95 -9.61 -2.09 0.39
C ASN A 95 -9.24 -3.42 1.06
N ILE A 96 -7.95 -3.67 1.22
CA ILE A 96 -7.41 -4.90 1.85
C ILE A 96 -6.99 -4.68 3.31
N PHE A 97 -7.31 -3.54 3.92
CA PHE A 97 -6.91 -3.22 5.30
C PHE A 97 -7.40 -4.26 6.32
N LYS A 98 -8.63 -4.77 6.16
CA LYS A 98 -9.23 -5.75 7.08
C LYS A 98 -8.91 -7.21 6.73
N THR A 99 -8.61 -7.51 5.46
CA THR A 99 -8.35 -8.88 5.00
C THR A 99 -6.89 -9.27 5.13
N LEU A 100 -5.97 -8.36 4.83
CA LEU A 100 -4.53 -8.60 4.88
C LEU A 100 -4.03 -9.13 6.24
N PRO A 101 -4.50 -8.63 7.40
CA PRO A 101 -4.06 -9.13 8.72
C PRO A 101 -4.30 -10.63 8.94
N GLN A 102 -5.17 -11.27 8.16
CA GLN A 102 -5.39 -12.72 8.23
C GLN A 102 -4.24 -13.52 7.60
N TYR A 103 -3.52 -12.92 6.66
CA TYR A 103 -2.47 -13.55 5.87
C TYR A 103 -1.06 -13.08 6.23
N ALA A 104 -0.93 -11.82 6.68
CA ALA A 104 0.35 -11.21 6.97
C ALA A 104 0.26 -10.29 8.18
N VAL A 105 1.40 -10.03 8.83
CA VAL A 105 1.55 -9.01 9.87
C VAL A 105 2.48 -7.93 9.33
N ILE A 106 2.01 -6.69 9.39
CA ILE A 106 2.79 -5.49 9.07
C ILE A 106 3.08 -4.79 10.39
N PRO A 107 4.27 -4.97 10.97
CA PRO A 107 4.58 -4.42 12.27
C PRO A 107 4.72 -2.89 12.18
N THR A 108 3.99 -2.17 13.01
CA THR A 108 4.03 -0.70 13.09
C THR A 108 4.50 -0.22 14.46
N GLY A 109 4.96 1.03 14.56
CA GLY A 109 5.40 1.64 15.82
C GLY A 109 6.90 1.51 16.11
N SER A 110 7.27 1.61 17.38
CA SER A 110 8.66 1.53 17.86
C SER A 110 9.27 0.15 17.62
N TYR A 111 10.61 0.05 17.69
CA TYR A 111 11.33 -1.22 17.57
C TYR A 111 10.75 -2.32 18.48
N ASP A 112 10.59 -2.03 19.78
CA ASP A 112 10.06 -3.01 20.74
C ASP A 112 8.63 -3.44 20.40
N SER A 113 7.80 -2.50 19.93
CA SER A 113 6.42 -2.81 19.49
C SER A 113 6.42 -3.70 18.26
N LYS A 114 7.29 -3.41 17.27
CA LYS A 114 7.43 -4.23 16.07
C LYS A 114 7.87 -5.65 16.42
N ILE A 115 8.88 -5.80 17.28
CA ILE A 115 9.35 -7.10 17.74
C ILE A 115 8.26 -7.87 18.49
N ALA A 116 7.50 -7.21 19.36
CA ALA A 116 6.39 -7.84 20.07
C ALA A 116 5.29 -8.34 19.12
N GLN A 117 4.91 -7.54 18.13
CA GLN A 117 3.92 -7.92 17.10
C GLN A 117 4.38 -9.11 16.27
N LEU A 118 5.66 -9.12 15.87
CA LEU A 118 6.24 -10.23 15.12
C LEU A 118 6.32 -11.52 15.95
N LYS A 119 6.72 -11.44 17.23
CA LYS A 119 6.77 -12.60 18.14
C LYS A 119 5.40 -13.21 18.39
N ALA A 120 4.34 -12.39 18.45
CA ALA A 120 2.97 -12.88 18.60
C ALA A 120 2.38 -13.49 17.31
N ALA A 121 3.06 -13.32 16.17
CA ALA A 121 2.60 -13.75 14.85
C ALA A 121 3.14 -15.12 14.41
N ILE A 122 4.17 -15.62 15.10
CA ILE A 122 4.85 -16.91 14.88
C ILE A 122 4.34 -17.90 15.92
#